data_AF-A0A6P0N790-F1
#
_entry.id   AF-A0A6P0N790-F1
#
_cell.length_a   1.000
_cell.length_b   1.000
_cell.length_c   1.000
_cell.angle_alpha   90.00
_cell.angle_beta   90.00
_cell.angle_gamma   90.00
#
_symmetry.space_group_name_H-M   'P 1'
#
loop_
_entity.id
_entity.type
_entity.pdbx_description
1 polymer ?
#
loop_
_entity_poly.entity_id
_entity_poly.type
_entity_poly.pdbx_seq_one_letter_code
_entity_poly.pdbx_strand_id
1 'polypeptide(L)'
;MSAWSDSHQLVLGQHKVNDKSNEITAIPQLLEMLSIEGSIITIDAMGCQKDITSLIIDKKADYILALKANQKNLYKEVKTWFNLAIKSEFFGKDYSYYQEIESGHNRIEKREVWAVNVSSLPCINNQSLWTGLTTIVMVISDAARSWGFPS
;
A
#
# COMPACT_ATOMS: atom_id res chain seq x y z
N MET A 1 13.95 -12.04 0.04
CA MET A 1 13.05 -11.29 0.94
C MET A 1 13.80 -10.81 2.17
N SER A 2 13.66 -9.54 2.51
CA SER A 2 14.20 -8.93 3.74
C SER A 2 13.07 -8.27 4.52
N ALA A 3 12.96 -8.55 5.82
CA ALA A 3 12.05 -7.82 6.72
C ALA A 3 12.85 -6.78 7.52
N TRP A 4 12.29 -5.58 7.66
CA TRP A 4 12.91 -4.48 8.38
C TRP A 4 11.96 -3.94 9.46
N SER A 5 12.49 -3.70 10.64
CA SER A 5 11.75 -3.07 11.74
C SER A 5 12.29 -1.67 11.99
N ASP A 6 11.40 -0.69 11.87
CA ASP A 6 11.68 0.73 12.11
C ASP A 6 12.04 1.01 13.58
N SER A 7 11.27 0.44 14.51
CA SER A 7 11.46 0.62 15.96
C SER A 7 12.79 0.06 16.48
N HIS A 8 13.35 -0.93 15.79
CA HIS A 8 14.58 -1.59 16.20
C HIS A 8 15.76 -1.31 15.26
N GLN A 9 15.58 -0.50 14.20
CA GLN A 9 16.61 -0.22 13.18
C GLN A 9 17.30 -1.49 12.64
N LEU A 10 16.59 -2.63 12.67
CA LEU A 10 17.16 -3.96 12.47
C LEU A 10 16.52 -4.65 11.28
N VAL A 11 17.36 -5.27 10.44
CA VAL A 11 16.91 -6.25 9.44
C VAL A 11 16.60 -7.54 10.19
N LEU A 12 15.32 -7.83 10.40
CA LEU A 12 14.84 -8.93 11.23
C LEU A 12 14.96 -10.31 10.56
N GLY A 13 15.31 -10.35 9.28
CA GLY A 13 15.63 -11.57 8.57
C GLY A 13 15.83 -11.34 7.09
N GLN A 14 16.80 -12.04 6.50
CA GLN A 14 17.04 -12.08 5.06
C GLN A 14 16.98 -13.54 4.60
N HIS A 15 15.86 -13.93 4.00
CA HIS A 15 15.75 -15.22 3.32
C HIS A 15 16.05 -15.00 1.84
N LYS A 16 17.10 -15.66 1.33
CA LYS A 16 17.44 -15.61 -0.10
C LYS A 16 16.42 -16.49 -0.83
N VAL A 17 15.63 -15.87 -1.70
CA VAL A 17 14.58 -16.56 -2.46
C VAL A 17 14.96 -16.46 -3.93
N ASN A 18 15.08 -17.61 -4.61
CA ASN A 18 15.56 -17.70 -6.00
C ASN A 18 14.44 -17.53 -7.05
N ASP A 19 13.16 -17.42 -6.65
CA ASP A 19 12.02 -17.31 -7.57
C ASP A 19 10.88 -16.44 -7.00
N LYS A 20 10.10 -15.78 -7.86
CA LYS A 20 8.97 -14.89 -7.51
C LYS A 20 7.81 -15.63 -6.83
N SER A 21 7.55 -16.87 -7.25
CA SER A 21 6.56 -17.75 -6.62
C SER A 21 6.97 -18.14 -5.20
N ASN A 22 8.27 -18.35 -5.00
CA ASN A 22 8.82 -18.71 -3.71
C ASN A 22 8.74 -17.54 -2.70
N GLU A 23 8.69 -16.28 -3.16
CA GLU A 23 8.52 -15.12 -2.28
C GLU A 23 7.12 -15.08 -1.67
N ILE A 24 6.09 -15.37 -2.48
CA ILE A 24 4.70 -15.45 -2.01
C ILE A 24 4.55 -16.50 -0.90
N THR A 25 5.18 -17.67 -1.07
CA THR A 25 5.14 -18.74 -0.08
C THR A 25 6.03 -18.49 1.14
N ALA A 26 7.06 -17.66 1.01
CA ALA A 26 7.97 -17.33 2.11
C ALA A 26 7.39 -16.28 3.07
N ILE A 27 6.45 -15.43 2.63
CA ILE A 27 5.84 -14.39 3.49
C ILE A 27 5.14 -15.01 4.71
N PRO A 28 4.23 -16.00 4.55
CA PRO A 28 3.58 -16.62 5.71
C PRO A 28 4.57 -17.21 6.71
N GLN A 29 5.59 -17.92 6.21
CA GLN A 29 6.63 -18.53 7.05
C GLN A 29 7.40 -17.48 7.85
N LEU A 30 7.72 -16.34 7.24
CA LEU A 30 8.41 -15.25 7.91
C LEU A 30 7.53 -14.59 8.98
N LEU A 31 6.26 -14.33 8.67
CA LEU A 31 5.30 -13.79 9.65
C LEU A 31 5.06 -14.73 10.83
N GLU A 32 5.10 -16.05 10.59
CA GLU A 32 5.02 -17.05 11.65
C GLU A 32 6.20 -16.98 12.62
N MET A 33 7.41 -16.81 12.10
CA MET A 33 8.65 -16.76 12.90
C MET A 33 8.84 -15.44 13.66
N LEU A 34 8.22 -14.35 13.20
CA LEU A 34 8.37 -13.02 13.80
C LEU A 34 7.27 -12.75 14.84
N SER A 35 7.65 -12.08 15.94
CA SER A 35 6.70 -11.44 16.85
C SER A 35 6.32 -10.08 16.27
N ILE A 36 5.10 -9.99 15.76
CA ILE A 36 4.62 -8.81 15.02
C ILE A 36 3.44 -8.09 15.71
N GLU A 37 2.99 -8.58 16.87
CA GLU A 37 1.86 -7.98 17.60
C GLU A 37 2.08 -6.48 17.81
N GLY A 38 1.05 -5.67 17.50
CA GLY A 38 1.11 -4.22 17.58
C GLY A 38 1.99 -3.52 16.53
N SER A 39 2.51 -4.24 15.54
CA SER A 39 3.31 -3.67 14.44
C SER A 39 2.46 -3.40 13.20
N ILE A 40 2.91 -2.47 12.35
CA ILE A 40 2.37 -2.28 11.00
C ILE A 40 3.27 -3.00 10.01
N ILE A 41 2.71 -3.98 9.31
CA ILE A 41 3.41 -4.78 8.31
C ILE A 41 3.19 -4.17 6.93
N THR A 42 4.27 -3.69 6.31
CA THR A 42 4.23 -3.19 4.93
C THR A 42 4.71 -4.28 3.99
N ILE A 43 3.93 -4.58 2.94
CA ILE A 43 4.30 -5.58 1.94
C ILE A 43 4.07 -5.01 0.55
N ASP A 44 4.98 -5.35 -0.34
CA ASP A 44 4.93 -4.96 -1.73
C ASP A 44 3.72 -5.59 -2.46
N ALA A 45 3.61 -5.26 -3.75
CA ALA A 45 2.47 -5.71 -4.51
C ALA A 45 2.45 -7.23 -4.71
N MET A 46 3.60 -7.90 -4.76
CA MET A 46 3.62 -9.36 -4.95
C MET A 46 3.00 -10.08 -3.75
N GLY A 47 3.18 -9.56 -2.54
CA GLY A 47 2.54 -10.06 -1.33
C GLY A 47 1.13 -9.53 -1.04
N CYS A 48 0.52 -8.77 -1.95
CA CYS A 48 -0.86 -8.28 -1.80
C CYS A 48 -1.88 -9.43 -1.98
N GLN A 49 -2.06 -10.23 -0.93
CA GLN A 49 -2.90 -11.43 -0.92
C GLN A 49 -3.81 -11.47 0.31
N LYS A 50 -5.01 -12.02 0.11
CA LYS A 50 -6.07 -12.11 1.13
C LYS A 50 -5.63 -12.95 2.33
N ASP A 51 -5.05 -14.13 2.07
CA ASP A 51 -4.62 -15.03 3.13
C ASP A 51 -3.52 -14.41 4.01
N ILE A 52 -2.66 -13.58 3.41
CA ILE A 52 -1.64 -12.80 4.14
C ILE A 52 -2.30 -11.77 5.06
N THR A 53 -3.37 -11.08 4.63
CA THR A 53 -4.09 -10.14 5.52
C THR A 53 -4.70 -10.84 6.72
N SER A 54 -5.32 -12.00 6.53
CA SER A 54 -5.88 -12.78 7.64
C SER A 54 -4.79 -13.17 8.64
N LEU A 55 -3.65 -13.68 8.16
CA LEU A 55 -2.54 -14.08 9.03
C LEU A 55 -1.98 -12.91 9.87
N ILE A 56 -1.88 -11.71 9.28
CA ILE A 56 -1.38 -10.52 9.98
C ILE A 56 -2.38 -10.11 11.09
N ILE A 57 -3.68 -10.07 10.79
CA ILE A 57 -4.73 -9.72 11.74
C ILE A 57 -4.83 -10.77 12.87
N ASP A 58 -4.72 -12.06 12.56
CA ASP A 58 -4.73 -13.14 13.56
C ASP A 58 -3.56 -13.01 14.55
N LYS A 59 -2.44 -12.44 14.09
CA LYS A 59 -1.27 -12.09 14.92
C LYS A 59 -1.38 -10.71 15.59
N LYS A 60 -2.57 -10.08 15.55
CA LYS A 60 -2.87 -8.77 16.15
C LYS A 60 -1.91 -7.66 15.68
N ALA A 61 -1.59 -7.70 14.41
CA ALA A 61 -0.81 -6.68 13.72
C ALA A 61 -1.67 -6.00 12.67
N ASP A 62 -1.25 -4.81 12.23
CA ASP A 62 -1.88 -4.06 11.15
C ASP A 62 -1.07 -4.23 9.85
N TYR A 63 -1.64 -3.84 8.72
CA TYR A 63 -0.94 -3.93 7.43
C TYR A 63 -1.15 -2.73 6.51
N ILE A 64 -0.18 -2.56 5.61
CA ILE A 64 -0.30 -1.74 4.40
C ILE A 64 0.22 -2.58 3.22
N LEU A 65 -0.67 -2.90 2.28
CA LEU A 65 -0.33 -3.70 1.10
C LEU A 65 -0.41 -2.85 -0.17
N ALA A 66 0.63 -2.92 -1.00
CA ALA A 66 0.62 -2.19 -2.27
C ALA A 66 -0.29 -2.88 -3.30
N LEU A 67 -1.33 -2.18 -3.77
CA LEU A 67 -2.21 -2.70 -4.81
C LEU A 67 -1.69 -2.33 -6.21
N LYS A 68 -1.38 -3.33 -7.04
CA LYS A 68 -0.99 -3.14 -8.46
C LYS A 68 -1.75 -4.10 -9.38
N ALA A 69 -1.27 -4.26 -10.61
CA ALA A 69 -1.89 -5.06 -11.66
C ALA A 69 -1.95 -6.58 -11.38
N ASN A 70 -1.32 -7.07 -10.31
CA ASN A 70 -1.44 -8.47 -9.89
C ASN A 70 -2.86 -8.81 -9.40
N GLN A 71 -3.62 -7.84 -8.88
CA GLN A 71 -5.03 -7.97 -8.54
C GLN A 71 -5.89 -7.21 -9.58
N LYS A 72 -5.88 -7.69 -10.83
CA LYS A 72 -6.37 -6.94 -12.02
C LYS A 72 -7.72 -6.24 -11.83
N ASN A 73 -8.72 -6.95 -11.31
CA ASN A 73 -10.08 -6.39 -11.16
C ASN A 73 -10.13 -5.33 -10.06
N LEU A 74 -9.60 -5.66 -8.87
CA LEU A 74 -9.57 -4.75 -7.73
C LEU A 74 -8.80 -3.47 -8.06
N TYR A 75 -7.63 -3.59 -8.68
CA TYR A 75 -6.84 -2.45 -9.12
C TYR A 75 -7.59 -1.58 -10.13
N LYS A 76 -8.28 -2.17 -11.11
CA LYS A 76 -9.05 -1.43 -12.11
C LYS A 76 -10.22 -0.68 -11.48
N GLU A 77 -10.95 -1.31 -10.57
CA GLU A 77 -12.10 -0.71 -9.86
C GLU A 77 -11.66 0.47 -8.99
N VAL A 78 -10.65 0.27 -8.15
CA VAL A 78 -10.08 1.32 -7.29
C VAL A 78 -9.55 2.48 -8.12
N LYS A 79 -8.77 2.20 -9.18
CA LYS A 79 -8.25 3.23 -10.08
C LYS A 79 -9.36 4.01 -10.78
N THR A 80 -10.39 3.32 -11.25
CA THR A 80 -11.54 3.97 -11.91
C THR A 80 -12.28 4.87 -10.94
N TRP A 81 -12.49 4.40 -9.71
CA TRP A 81 -13.15 5.18 -8.67
C TRP A 81 -12.37 6.45 -8.33
N PHE A 82 -11.05 6.35 -8.09
CA PHE A 82 -10.22 7.53 -7.80
C PHE A 82 -10.20 8.52 -8.96
N ASN A 83 -10.11 8.03 -10.21
CA ASN A 83 -10.16 8.92 -11.38
C ASN A 83 -11.47 9.71 -11.46
N LEU A 84 -12.60 9.10 -11.10
CA LEU A 84 -13.89 9.79 -11.04
C LEU A 84 -13.94 10.75 -9.85
N ALA A 85 -13.45 10.33 -8.68
CA ALA A 85 -13.40 11.17 -7.48
C ALA A 85 -12.56 12.42 -7.70
N ILE A 86 -11.36 12.30 -8.31
CA ILE A 86 -10.52 13.46 -8.67
C ILE A 86 -11.26 14.39 -9.62
N LYS A 87 -11.90 13.85 -10.68
CA LYS A 87 -12.65 14.67 -11.66
C LYS A 87 -13.81 15.44 -11.04
N SER A 88 -14.37 14.92 -9.94
CA SER A 88 -15.42 15.59 -9.18
C SER A 88 -14.90 16.31 -7.94
N GLU A 89 -13.59 16.52 -7.80
CA GLU A 89 -12.96 17.15 -6.63
C GLU A 89 -13.39 16.51 -5.29
N PHE A 90 -13.58 15.19 -5.29
CA PHE A 90 -14.09 14.40 -4.16
C PHE A 90 -15.43 14.92 -3.59
N PHE A 91 -16.25 15.59 -4.41
CA PHE A 91 -17.54 16.14 -3.98
C PHE A 91 -18.42 15.10 -3.28
N GLY A 92 -18.86 15.44 -2.06
CA GLY A 92 -19.71 14.58 -1.22
C GLY A 92 -19.02 13.32 -0.70
N LYS A 93 -17.68 13.27 -0.68
CA LYS A 93 -16.88 12.17 -0.15
C LYS A 93 -16.06 12.63 1.04
N ASP A 94 -15.93 11.76 2.03
CA ASP A 94 -14.98 11.94 3.12
C ASP A 94 -13.61 11.40 2.68
N TYR A 95 -12.57 12.22 2.85
CA TYR A 95 -11.20 11.87 2.47
C TYR A 95 -10.17 12.69 3.25
N SER A 96 -9.00 12.10 3.45
CA SER A 96 -7.80 12.81 3.89
C SER A 96 -6.89 13.06 2.70
N TYR A 97 -6.25 14.23 2.68
CA TYR A 97 -5.31 14.63 1.64
C TYR A 97 -4.00 15.12 2.26
N TYR A 98 -2.89 14.71 1.66
CA TYR A 98 -1.56 15.17 2.01
C TYR A 98 -0.74 15.44 0.74
N GLN A 99 0.05 16.51 0.76
CA GLN A 99 0.95 16.87 -0.33
C GLN A 99 2.31 17.24 0.24
N GLU A 100 3.35 16.77 -0.44
CA GLU A 100 4.73 17.11 -0.15
C GLU A 100 5.46 17.43 -1.46
N ILE A 101 6.32 18.45 -1.42
CA ILE A 101 7.21 18.82 -2.53
C ILE A 101 8.63 18.81 -1.98
N GLU A 102 9.43 17.86 -2.45
CA GLU A 102 10.85 17.77 -2.13
C GLU A 102 11.68 18.27 -3.32
N SER A 103 12.74 19.03 -3.03
CA SER A 103 13.71 19.45 -4.05
C SER A 103 15.11 19.01 -3.66
N GLY A 104 15.79 18.30 -4.56
CA GLY A 104 17.12 17.75 -4.32
C GLY A 104 17.79 17.28 -5.60
N HIS A 105 19.10 17.52 -5.74
CA HIS A 105 19.92 17.08 -6.88
C HIS A 105 19.27 17.30 -8.26
N ASN A 106 18.79 18.53 -8.54
CA ASN A 106 18.13 18.96 -9.79
C ASN A 106 16.75 18.33 -10.09
N ARG A 107 16.19 17.57 -9.14
CA ARG A 107 14.87 16.98 -9.24
C ARG A 107 13.94 17.62 -8.24
N ILE A 108 12.72 17.89 -8.68
CA ILE A 108 11.59 18.23 -7.82
C ILE A 108 10.66 17.04 -7.85
N GLU A 109 10.39 16.46 -6.68
CA GLU A 109 9.42 15.40 -6.50
C GLU A 109 8.20 15.97 -5.78
N LYS A 110 7.03 15.89 -6.43
CA LYS A 110 5.75 16.17 -5.82
C LYS A 110 5.09 14.83 -5.47
N ARG A 111 4.71 14.64 -4.22
CA ARG A 111 3.97 13.49 -3.71
C ARG A 111 2.60 13.95 -3.25
N GLU A 112 1.56 13.34 -3.79
CA GLU A 112 0.17 13.59 -3.40
C GLU A 112 -0.44 12.28 -2.90
N VAL A 113 -1.12 12.35 -1.75
CA VAL A 113 -1.67 11.18 -1.07
C VAL A 113 -3.13 11.46 -0.73
N TRP A 114 -4.00 10.54 -1.13
CA TRP A 114 -5.41 10.54 -0.73
C TRP A 114 -5.71 9.26 0.03
N ALA A 115 -6.36 9.38 1.18
CA ALA A 115 -6.86 8.25 1.94
C ALA A 115 -8.38 8.35 2.10
N VAL A 116 -9.08 7.26 1.81
CA VAL A 116 -10.54 7.18 1.88
C VAL A 116 -10.95 5.94 2.65
N ASN A 117 -12.03 6.03 3.41
CA ASN A 117 -12.61 4.85 4.03
C ASN A 117 -13.16 3.93 2.94
N VAL A 118 -13.01 2.62 3.11
CA VAL A 118 -13.49 1.62 2.15
C VAL A 118 -15.00 1.74 1.90
N SER A 119 -15.77 2.22 2.89
CA SER A 119 -17.20 2.51 2.77
C SER A 119 -17.55 3.62 1.78
N SER A 120 -16.59 4.48 1.40
CA SER A 120 -16.79 5.52 0.38
C SER A 120 -16.76 4.98 -1.05
N LEU A 121 -16.26 3.75 -1.23
CA LEU A 121 -16.27 3.05 -2.49
C LEU A 121 -17.56 2.22 -2.63
N PRO A 122 -18.06 2.03 -3.86
CA PRO A 122 -19.01 0.95 -4.12
C PRO A 122 -18.35 -0.39 -3.78
N CYS A 123 -19.15 -1.45 -3.56
CA CYS A 123 -18.63 -2.78 -3.26
C CYS A 123 -17.57 -3.20 -4.28
N ILE A 124 -16.32 -3.26 -3.83
CA ILE A 124 -15.18 -3.66 -4.65
C ILE A 124 -15.06 -5.18 -4.67
N ASN A 125 -14.49 -5.73 -5.74
CA ASN A 125 -14.38 -7.15 -5.94
C ASN A 125 -13.66 -7.82 -4.75
N ASN A 126 -14.32 -8.82 -4.16
CA ASN A 126 -13.82 -9.59 -3.03
C ASN A 126 -13.47 -8.75 -1.78
N GLN A 127 -14.12 -7.59 -1.57
CA GLN A 127 -13.86 -6.73 -0.42
C GLN A 127 -13.87 -7.49 0.92
N SER A 128 -14.85 -8.36 1.13
CA SER A 128 -14.99 -9.15 2.37
C SER A 128 -13.88 -10.17 2.61
N LEU A 129 -13.07 -10.48 1.60
CA LEU A 129 -11.93 -11.40 1.73
C LEU A 129 -10.65 -10.68 2.20
N TRP A 130 -10.67 -9.34 2.28
CA TRP A 130 -9.56 -8.56 2.83
C TRP A 130 -9.83 -8.28 4.29
N THR A 131 -9.41 -9.20 5.14
CA THR A 131 -9.63 -9.13 6.59
C THR A 131 -9.07 -7.83 7.16
N GLY A 132 -9.89 -7.09 7.91
CA GLY A 132 -9.48 -5.82 8.52
C GLY A 132 -9.32 -4.63 7.56
N LEU A 133 -9.68 -4.75 6.28
CA LEU A 133 -9.56 -3.64 5.33
C LEU A 133 -10.54 -2.50 5.66
N THR A 134 -10.00 -1.34 6.02
CA THR A 134 -10.78 -0.14 6.40
C THR A 134 -10.52 1.06 5.49
N THR A 135 -9.34 1.15 4.88
CA THR A 135 -8.89 2.34 4.16
C THR A 135 -8.22 1.96 2.85
N ILE A 136 -8.45 2.77 1.82
CA ILE A 136 -7.73 2.69 0.56
C ILE A 136 -6.95 4.00 0.38
N VAL A 137 -5.66 3.85 0.09
CA VAL A 137 -4.74 4.98 -0.12
C VAL A 137 -4.29 5.00 -1.58
N MET A 138 -4.37 6.17 -2.20
CA MET A 138 -3.77 6.44 -3.49
C MET A 138 -2.59 7.40 -3.30
N VAL A 139 -1.46 7.05 -3.90
CA VAL A 139 -0.26 7.89 -3.94
C VAL A 139 0.05 8.20 -5.40
N ILE A 140 0.19 9.48 -5.72
CA ILE A 140 0.71 9.98 -6.99
C ILE A 140 2.07 10.61 -6.69
N SER A 141 3.07 10.30 -7.53
CA SER A 141 4.41 10.87 -7.40
C SER A 141 4.87 11.34 -8.77
N ASP A 142 5.06 12.65 -8.90
CA ASP A 142 5.55 13.30 -10.11
C ASP A 142 6.96 13.83 -9.87
N ALA A 143 7.90 13.41 -10.71
CA ALA A 143 9.28 13.87 -10.68
C ALA A 143 9.56 14.71 -11.92
N ALA A 144 9.86 16.00 -11.73
CA ALA A 144 10.29 16.89 -12.81
C ALA A 144 11.72 17.36 -12.59
N ARG A 145 12.40 17.72 -13.69
CA ARG A 145 13.64 18.50 -13.61
C ARG A 145 13.28 19.91 -13.16
N SER A 146 14.12 20.52 -12.34
CA SER A 146 13.88 21.81 -11.67
C SER A 146 13.54 23.02 -12.56
N TRP A 147 13.58 22.88 -13.89
CA TRP A 147 13.25 23.92 -14.86
C TRP A 147 11.75 23.98 -15.25
N GLY A 148 10.87 23.19 -14.63
CA GLY A 148 9.49 22.98 -15.09
C GLY A 148 8.32 23.34 -14.16
N PHE A 149 8.54 23.89 -12.96
CA PHE A 149 7.45 24.33 -12.08
C PHE A 149 7.15 25.82 -12.32
N PRO A 150 5.92 26.22 -12.71
CA PRO A 150 5.55 27.63 -12.77
C PRO A 150 5.51 28.19 -11.34
N SER A 151 6.10 29.39 -11.20
CA SER A 151 6.13 30.21 -9.99
C SER A 151 4.75 30.61 -9.48
#